data_AF-A0A927FJ00-F1
#
_entry.id   AF-A0A927FJ00-F1
#
_cell.length_a   1.000
_cell.length_b   1.000
_cell.length_c   1.000
_cell.angle_alpha   90.00
_cell.angle_beta   90.00
_cell.angle_gamma   90.00
#
_symmetry.space_group_name_H-M   'P 1'
#
loop_
_entity.id
_entity.type
_entity.pdbx_description
1 polymer ?
#
loop_
_entity_poly.entity_id
_entity_poly.type
_entity_poly.pdbx_seq_one_letter_code
_entity_poly.pdbx_strand_id
1 'polypeptide(L)'
;MKASFAASVAFWLRAYPRRWRAVRAEELTAVLADLAGPDATRVDRRTALGLLRGGWATRWRGHPPLHTWLAYRFLEFRVPERYRAWVQDDILGPLYPVRTQQVAAMSLVAWLVVDPWFLVVFLVGLVMVQLVVGTARGREQALRRQLEPGAWDRGVPQVVQMLGPRARPRATAAVGHAAAVGVTLAATGVVAGAVAGTRWWAVAVAAVLGAGFAAGAFVGLRRLQVQQPDRLIEVAPRRWLAAVVVWCLAVVALASFCAVHGWADDYAVIAAPTGCALAPALVLGWWHSYRQAAGEDPWAATDVWHAMTWRSPVVDGPQMYRRVLLTQPAPETAHDLAAAGRSHPAAAVPGSPAWSVDSPPTPIATPHQGAHPWDESSST
;
A
#
# COMPACT_ATOMS: atom_id res chain seq x y z
N MET A 1 11.17 -7.03 -33.93
CA MET A 1 9.87 -6.52 -33.42
C MET A 1 10.01 -5.06 -33.01
N LYS A 2 9.12 -4.17 -33.49
CA LYS A 2 9.14 -2.73 -33.10
C LYS A 2 8.69 -2.59 -31.63
N ALA A 3 9.35 -1.74 -30.85
CA ALA A 3 9.01 -1.51 -29.44
C ALA A 3 7.56 -1.03 -29.22
N SER A 4 7.01 -0.30 -30.20
CA SER A 4 5.62 0.17 -30.20
C SER A 4 4.60 -0.98 -30.28
N PHE A 5 4.91 -2.05 -31.03
CA PHE A 5 4.03 -3.21 -31.13
C PHE A 5 3.96 -3.98 -29.81
N ALA A 6 5.11 -4.25 -29.20
CA ALA A 6 5.19 -4.89 -27.89
C ALA A 6 4.41 -4.09 -26.82
N ALA A 7 4.51 -2.75 -26.84
CA ALA A 7 3.74 -1.89 -25.95
C ALA A 7 2.22 -1.98 -26.20
N SER A 8 1.80 -2.06 -27.48
CA SER A 8 0.40 -2.25 -27.86
C SER A 8 -0.14 -3.61 -27.38
N VAL A 9 0.60 -4.69 -27.57
CA VAL A 9 0.24 -6.03 -27.06
C VAL A 9 0.15 -6.00 -25.54
N ALA A 10 1.17 -5.48 -24.85
CA ALA A 10 1.19 -5.39 -23.40
C ALA A 10 0.01 -4.60 -22.82
N PHE A 11 -0.47 -3.56 -23.52
CA PHE A 11 -1.69 -2.84 -23.17
C PHE A 11 -2.93 -3.75 -23.24
N TRP A 12 -3.15 -4.44 -24.36
CA TRP A 12 -4.31 -5.32 -24.54
C TRP A 12 -4.29 -6.55 -23.62
N LEU A 13 -3.10 -7.10 -23.35
CA LEU A 13 -2.96 -8.21 -22.41
C LEU A 13 -3.37 -7.85 -20.98
N ARG A 14 -3.50 -6.56 -20.62
CA ARG A 14 -4.07 -6.14 -19.31
C ARG A 14 -5.50 -6.64 -19.09
N ALA A 15 -6.20 -7.10 -20.14
CA ALA A 15 -7.48 -7.79 -20.03
C ALA A 15 -7.37 -9.17 -19.34
N TYR A 16 -6.22 -9.83 -19.42
CA TYR A 16 -5.96 -11.12 -18.79
C TYR A 16 -5.61 -10.96 -17.30
N PRO A 17 -5.79 -12.02 -16.47
CA PRO A 17 -5.31 -12.05 -15.09
C PRO A 17 -3.78 -11.83 -15.00
N ARG A 18 -3.26 -11.27 -13.88
CA ARG A 18 -1.81 -10.95 -13.79
C ARG A 18 -0.98 -12.22 -13.80
N ARG A 19 -1.43 -13.25 -13.08
CA ARG A 19 -0.81 -14.58 -13.05
C ARG A 19 -0.69 -15.22 -14.44
N TRP A 20 -1.72 -15.06 -15.27
CA TRP A 20 -1.75 -15.60 -16.63
C TRP A 20 -0.70 -14.89 -17.50
N ARG A 21 -0.63 -13.56 -17.41
CA ARG A 21 0.37 -12.79 -18.14
C ARG A 21 1.80 -13.11 -17.72
N ALA A 22 2.04 -13.35 -16.44
CA ALA A 22 3.38 -13.66 -15.94
C ALA A 22 3.96 -14.94 -16.59
N VAL A 23 3.10 -15.86 -17.04
CA VAL A 23 3.52 -17.12 -17.68
C VAL A 23 3.42 -17.05 -19.20
N ARG A 24 2.33 -16.46 -19.75
CA ARG A 24 1.98 -16.59 -21.18
C ARG A 24 2.14 -15.30 -22.00
N ALA A 25 2.52 -14.17 -21.39
CA ALA A 25 2.57 -12.91 -22.14
C ALA A 25 3.64 -12.90 -23.23
N GLU A 26 4.80 -13.52 -22.98
CA GLU A 26 5.90 -13.57 -23.95
C GLU A 26 5.53 -14.44 -25.15
N GLU A 27 5.04 -15.66 -24.90
CA GLU A 27 4.54 -16.58 -25.93
C GLU A 27 3.45 -15.91 -26.79
N LEU A 28 2.45 -15.30 -26.15
CA LEU A 28 1.35 -14.68 -26.89
C LEU A 28 1.83 -13.43 -27.65
N THR A 29 2.83 -12.71 -27.16
CA THR A 29 3.43 -11.57 -27.87
C THR A 29 4.17 -12.04 -29.12
N ALA A 30 4.90 -13.15 -29.05
CA ALA A 30 5.58 -13.75 -30.21
C ALA A 30 4.56 -14.19 -31.27
N VAL A 31 3.53 -14.95 -30.87
CA VAL A 31 2.46 -15.39 -31.79
C VAL A 31 1.76 -14.20 -32.46
N LEU A 32 1.48 -13.13 -31.72
CA LEU A 32 0.87 -11.93 -32.28
C LEU A 32 1.82 -11.18 -33.22
N ALA A 33 3.13 -11.19 -32.96
CA ALA A 33 4.11 -10.56 -33.84
C ALA A 33 4.22 -11.32 -35.18
N ASP A 34 4.19 -12.65 -35.14
CA ASP A 34 4.23 -13.48 -36.35
C ASP A 34 2.98 -13.28 -37.21
N LEU A 35 1.80 -13.15 -36.56
CA LEU A 35 0.54 -12.90 -37.27
C LEU A 35 0.43 -11.48 -37.85
N ALA A 36 1.01 -10.47 -37.19
CA ALA A 36 0.88 -9.08 -37.61
C ALA A 36 1.85 -8.69 -38.75
N GLY A 37 2.90 -9.49 -38.97
CA GLY A 37 3.95 -9.23 -39.96
C GLY A 37 5.04 -8.25 -39.46
N PRO A 38 6.19 -8.20 -40.15
CA PRO A 38 7.40 -7.51 -39.67
C PRO A 38 7.24 -5.99 -39.50
N ASP A 39 6.30 -5.38 -40.23
CA ASP A 39 6.10 -3.93 -40.25
C ASP A 39 5.06 -3.41 -39.26
N ALA A 40 4.30 -4.29 -38.61
CA ALA A 40 3.24 -3.90 -37.70
C ALA A 40 3.77 -3.12 -36.49
N THR A 41 3.10 -2.01 -36.19
CA THR A 41 3.40 -1.15 -35.02
C THR A 41 2.36 -1.27 -33.92
N ARG A 42 1.16 -1.81 -34.22
CA ARG A 42 0.04 -1.95 -33.29
C ARG A 42 -0.76 -3.21 -33.61
N VAL A 43 -1.44 -3.75 -32.60
CA VAL A 43 -2.41 -4.85 -32.77
C VAL A 43 -3.64 -4.31 -33.49
N ASP A 44 -4.13 -5.03 -34.51
CA ASP A 44 -5.35 -4.64 -35.23
C ASP A 44 -6.60 -4.70 -34.32
N ARG A 45 -7.66 -3.99 -34.70
CA ARG A 45 -8.87 -3.85 -33.85
C ARG A 45 -9.59 -5.19 -33.63
N ARG A 46 -9.63 -6.08 -34.62
CA ARG A 46 -10.33 -7.37 -34.53
C ARG A 46 -9.59 -8.30 -33.56
N THR A 47 -8.27 -8.36 -33.68
CA THR A 47 -7.39 -9.09 -32.76
C THR A 47 -7.44 -8.50 -31.35
N ALA A 48 -7.43 -7.17 -31.21
CA ALA A 48 -7.62 -6.50 -29.92
C ALA A 48 -8.96 -6.88 -29.25
N LEU A 49 -10.07 -6.90 -29.99
CA LEU A 49 -11.37 -7.36 -29.49
C LEU A 49 -11.36 -8.85 -29.11
N GLY A 50 -10.65 -9.69 -29.88
CA GLY A 50 -10.42 -11.09 -29.55
C GLY A 50 -9.67 -11.26 -28.24
N LEU A 51 -8.59 -10.49 -28.03
CA LEU A 51 -7.82 -10.47 -26.79
C LEU A 51 -8.65 -9.99 -25.60
N LEU A 52 -9.47 -8.96 -25.78
CA LEU A 52 -10.39 -8.48 -24.74
C LEU A 52 -11.38 -9.57 -24.32
N ARG A 53 -12.05 -10.21 -25.30
CA ARG A 53 -13.01 -11.29 -25.04
C ARG A 53 -12.35 -12.50 -24.39
N GLY A 54 -11.19 -12.93 -24.90
CA GLY A 54 -10.41 -14.02 -24.33
C GLY A 54 -9.94 -13.73 -22.90
N GLY A 55 -9.47 -12.51 -22.65
CA GLY A 55 -9.06 -12.06 -21.32
C GLY A 55 -10.21 -12.04 -20.32
N TRP A 56 -11.38 -11.54 -20.73
CA TRP A 56 -12.58 -11.55 -19.89
C TRP A 56 -13.11 -12.96 -19.64
N ALA A 57 -13.17 -13.81 -20.67
CA ALA A 57 -13.56 -15.21 -20.50
C ALA A 57 -12.62 -15.94 -19.52
N THR A 58 -11.31 -15.68 -19.61
CA THR A 58 -10.30 -16.24 -18.69
C THR A 58 -10.52 -15.78 -17.25
N ARG A 59 -10.89 -14.51 -17.04
CA ARG A 59 -11.26 -14.01 -15.71
C ARG A 59 -12.54 -14.65 -15.19
N TRP A 60 -13.53 -14.82 -16.06
CA TRP A 60 -14.84 -15.38 -15.71
C TRP A 60 -14.75 -16.85 -15.31
N ARG A 61 -13.96 -17.67 -16.03
CA ARG A 61 -13.73 -19.09 -15.68
C ARG A 61 -13.12 -19.29 -14.30
N GLY A 62 -12.32 -18.33 -13.83
CA GLY A 62 -11.73 -18.35 -12.49
C GLY A 62 -12.56 -17.62 -11.43
N HIS A 63 -13.75 -17.10 -11.76
CA HIS A 63 -14.55 -16.30 -10.85
C HIS A 63 -15.24 -17.20 -9.81
N PRO A 64 -15.24 -16.83 -8.51
CA PRO A 64 -16.00 -17.55 -7.51
C PRO A 64 -17.53 -17.47 -7.76
N PRO A 65 -18.33 -18.44 -7.28
CA PRO A 65 -19.77 -18.34 -7.25
C PRO A 65 -20.22 -17.06 -6.55
N LEU A 66 -21.39 -16.53 -6.94
CA LEU A 66 -21.87 -15.22 -6.46
C LEU A 66 -21.91 -15.12 -4.93
N HIS A 67 -22.35 -16.17 -4.22
CA HIS A 67 -22.41 -16.16 -2.75
C HIS A 67 -21.01 -16.09 -2.11
N THR A 68 -20.02 -16.81 -2.63
CA THR A 68 -18.62 -16.73 -2.16
C THR A 68 -18.04 -15.34 -2.45
N TRP A 69 -18.36 -14.78 -3.61
CA TRP A 69 -17.95 -13.43 -3.97
C TRP A 69 -18.55 -12.37 -3.03
N LEU A 70 -19.85 -12.48 -2.70
CA LEU A 70 -20.54 -11.60 -1.76
C LEU A 70 -19.96 -11.73 -0.34
N ALA A 71 -19.77 -12.96 0.15
CA ALA A 71 -19.19 -13.19 1.48
C ALA A 71 -17.77 -12.62 1.59
N TYR A 72 -16.95 -12.77 0.55
CA TYR A 72 -15.64 -12.11 0.45
C TYR A 72 -15.76 -10.58 0.48
N ARG A 73 -16.69 -10.01 -0.29
CA ARG A 73 -16.79 -8.55 -0.47
C ARG A 73 -17.37 -7.83 0.74
N PHE A 74 -18.37 -8.43 1.40
CA PHE A 74 -19.14 -7.78 2.45
C PHE A 74 -18.82 -8.28 3.86
N LEU A 75 -18.44 -9.55 4.01
CA LEU A 75 -18.16 -10.16 5.31
C LEU A 75 -16.66 -10.38 5.54
N GLU A 76 -15.83 -10.00 4.57
CA GLU A 76 -14.39 -10.28 4.54
C GLU A 76 -14.05 -11.76 4.74
N PHE A 77 -14.99 -12.66 4.41
CA PHE A 77 -14.78 -14.09 4.61
C PHE A 77 -13.65 -14.60 3.75
N ARG A 78 -12.94 -15.59 4.31
CA ARG A 78 -11.84 -16.24 3.64
C ARG A 78 -12.36 -17.10 2.49
N VAL A 79 -11.80 -16.89 1.31
CA VAL A 79 -12.25 -17.58 0.11
C VAL A 79 -11.66 -19.00 0.03
N PRO A 80 -12.43 -20.01 -0.44
CA PRO A 80 -11.92 -21.35 -0.68
C PRO A 80 -10.66 -21.36 -1.55
N GLU A 81 -9.77 -22.32 -1.30
CA GLU A 81 -8.44 -22.39 -1.91
C GLU A 81 -8.45 -22.25 -3.45
N ARG A 82 -9.38 -22.95 -4.11
CA ARG A 82 -9.54 -22.93 -5.58
C ARG A 82 -9.76 -21.53 -6.19
N TYR A 83 -10.19 -20.54 -5.41
CA TYR A 83 -10.39 -19.15 -5.89
C TYR A 83 -9.39 -18.16 -5.29
N ARG A 84 -8.40 -18.58 -4.50
CA ARG A 84 -7.39 -17.67 -3.92
C ARG A 84 -6.57 -16.93 -4.98
N ALA A 85 -6.27 -17.60 -6.09
CA ALA A 85 -5.60 -16.97 -7.23
C ALA A 85 -6.45 -15.83 -7.85
N TRP A 86 -7.78 -15.97 -7.83
CA TRP A 86 -8.69 -14.90 -8.24
C TRP A 86 -8.67 -13.73 -7.24
N VAL A 87 -8.71 -14.03 -5.93
CA VAL A 87 -8.65 -13.00 -4.87
C VAL A 87 -7.34 -12.22 -4.92
N GLN A 88 -6.21 -12.90 -5.13
CA GLN A 88 -4.90 -12.25 -5.30
C GLN A 88 -4.93 -11.26 -6.47
N ASP A 89 -5.49 -11.65 -7.62
CA ASP A 89 -5.63 -10.77 -8.77
C ASP A 89 -6.61 -9.60 -8.53
N ASP A 90 -7.67 -9.81 -7.74
CA ASP A 90 -8.60 -8.75 -7.32
C ASP A 90 -7.88 -7.72 -6.44
N ILE A 91 -7.18 -8.16 -5.38
CA ILE A 91 -6.49 -7.29 -4.42
C ILE A 91 -5.35 -6.51 -5.08
N LEU A 92 -4.58 -7.18 -5.95
CA LEU A 92 -3.50 -6.55 -6.70
C LEU A 92 -4.01 -5.72 -7.89
N GLY A 93 -5.31 -5.74 -8.16
CA GLY A 93 -5.94 -4.99 -9.24
C GLY A 93 -5.92 -3.47 -9.02
N PRO A 94 -5.88 -2.67 -10.09
CA PRO A 94 -5.94 -1.20 -9.98
C PRO A 94 -7.27 -0.72 -9.38
N LEU A 95 -8.36 -1.47 -9.60
CA LEU A 95 -9.70 -1.13 -9.12
C LEU A 95 -10.01 -1.65 -7.71
N TYR A 96 -9.07 -2.35 -7.05
CA TYR A 96 -9.29 -2.84 -5.69
C TYR A 96 -9.78 -1.76 -4.71
N PRO A 97 -9.16 -0.56 -4.64
CA PRO A 97 -9.59 0.48 -3.71
C PRO A 97 -11.01 0.99 -4.00
N VAL A 98 -11.40 1.04 -5.28
CA VAL A 98 -12.75 1.45 -5.67
C VAL A 98 -13.75 0.38 -5.22
N ARG A 99 -13.43 -0.90 -5.41
CA ARG A 99 -14.31 -2.02 -5.04
C ARG A 99 -14.46 -2.20 -3.54
N THR A 100 -13.40 -2.01 -2.75
CA THR A 100 -13.51 -2.03 -1.29
C THR A 100 -14.37 -0.89 -0.76
N GLN A 101 -14.43 0.23 -1.48
CA GLN A 101 -15.27 1.35 -1.11
C GLN A 101 -16.72 1.24 -1.52
N GLN A 102 -17.10 0.28 -2.37
CA GLN A 102 -18.50 0.10 -2.75
C GLN A 102 -19.39 -0.14 -1.53
N VAL A 103 -18.91 -0.89 -0.53
CA VAL A 103 -19.67 -1.13 0.71
C VAL A 103 -19.92 0.18 1.46
N ALA A 104 -18.88 1.00 1.62
CA ALA A 104 -19.02 2.33 2.21
C ALA A 104 -19.99 3.18 1.38
N ALA A 105 -19.80 3.27 0.06
CA ALA A 105 -20.63 4.08 -0.82
C ALA A 105 -22.11 3.64 -0.81
N MET A 106 -22.40 2.34 -0.71
CA MET A 106 -23.77 1.85 -0.56
C MET A 106 -24.36 2.24 0.79
N SER A 107 -23.58 2.18 1.87
CA SER A 107 -24.03 2.68 3.17
C SER A 107 -24.32 4.18 3.13
N LEU A 108 -23.55 4.99 2.38
CA LEU A 108 -23.83 6.41 2.20
C LEU A 108 -25.21 6.68 1.62
N VAL A 109 -25.60 5.96 0.57
CA VAL A 109 -26.93 6.15 -0.05
C VAL A 109 -28.04 5.86 0.96
N ALA A 110 -27.89 4.81 1.77
CA ALA A 110 -28.84 4.51 2.83
C ALA A 110 -28.88 5.61 3.91
N TRP A 111 -27.72 6.18 4.29
CA TRP A 111 -27.62 7.21 5.33
C TRP A 111 -28.02 8.61 4.86
N LEU A 112 -27.80 8.95 3.58
CA LEU A 112 -28.25 10.21 2.96
C LEU A 112 -29.76 10.39 2.99
N VAL A 113 -30.51 9.28 2.97
CA VAL A 113 -31.97 9.29 3.10
C VAL A 113 -32.40 9.62 4.54
N VAL A 114 -31.53 9.36 5.53
CA VAL A 114 -31.83 9.53 6.95
C VAL A 114 -31.44 10.93 7.44
N ASP A 115 -30.25 11.41 7.10
CA ASP A 115 -29.75 12.70 7.59
C ASP A 115 -28.65 13.26 6.66
N PRO A 116 -28.82 14.48 6.10
CA PRO A 116 -27.80 15.10 5.26
C PRO A 116 -26.47 15.39 5.98
N TRP A 117 -26.44 15.47 7.32
CA TRP A 117 -25.20 15.62 8.12
C TRP A 117 -24.24 14.44 7.95
N PHE A 118 -24.77 13.26 7.65
CA PHE A 118 -23.95 12.08 7.35
C PHE A 118 -23.13 12.22 6.08
N LEU A 119 -23.52 13.04 5.10
CA LEU A 119 -22.74 13.21 3.88
C LEU A 119 -21.33 13.73 4.19
N VAL A 120 -21.20 14.70 5.10
CA VAL A 120 -19.91 15.32 5.42
C VAL A 120 -19.03 14.37 6.22
N VAL A 121 -19.57 13.73 7.27
CA VAL A 121 -18.87 12.71 8.06
C VAL A 121 -18.48 11.52 7.19
N PHE A 122 -19.35 11.13 6.27
CA PHE A 122 -19.11 10.03 5.36
C PHE A 122 -18.06 10.37 4.31
N LEU A 123 -18.08 11.56 3.70
CA LEU A 123 -17.05 11.97 2.74
C LEU A 123 -15.67 12.01 3.41
N VAL A 124 -15.61 12.53 4.63
CA VAL A 124 -14.42 12.51 5.48
C VAL A 124 -13.99 11.05 5.77
N GLY A 125 -14.92 10.17 6.14
CA GLY A 125 -14.69 8.75 6.37
C GLY A 125 -14.22 8.00 5.12
N LEU A 126 -14.82 8.24 3.96
CA LEU A 126 -14.49 7.64 2.67
C LEU A 126 -13.08 8.02 2.23
N VAL A 127 -12.69 9.27 2.47
CA VAL A 127 -11.34 9.77 2.20
C VAL A 127 -10.33 9.19 3.18
N MET A 128 -10.67 9.08 4.47
CA MET A 128 -9.85 8.35 5.45
C MET A 128 -9.66 6.88 5.05
N VAL A 129 -10.72 6.21 4.59
CA VAL A 129 -10.66 4.84 4.08
C VAL A 129 -9.86 4.75 2.79
N GLN A 130 -9.94 5.73 1.87
CA GLN A 130 -9.04 5.79 0.68
C GLN A 130 -7.58 5.85 1.12
N LEU A 131 -7.28 6.65 2.13
CA LEU A 131 -5.93 6.86 2.66
C LEU A 131 -5.42 5.66 3.47
N VAL A 132 -6.29 4.82 4.03
CA VAL A 132 -5.91 3.62 4.79
C VAL A 132 -5.92 2.37 3.91
N VAL A 133 -7.02 2.09 3.20
CA VAL A 133 -7.24 0.88 2.38
C VAL A 133 -6.57 0.98 1.00
N GLY A 134 -6.42 2.19 0.46
CA GLY A 134 -5.69 2.42 -0.79
C GLY A 134 -4.17 2.25 -0.67
N THR A 135 -3.64 2.09 0.55
CA THR A 135 -2.20 1.94 0.79
C THR A 135 -1.71 0.54 0.45
N ALA A 136 -0.40 0.44 0.21
CA ALA A 136 0.27 -0.87 0.13
C ALA A 136 -0.05 -1.74 1.34
N ARG A 137 -0.19 -1.15 2.54
CA ARG A 137 -0.54 -1.86 3.78
C ARG A 137 -1.93 -2.47 3.76
N GLY A 138 -2.95 -1.74 3.29
CA GLY A 138 -4.32 -2.27 3.19
C GLY A 138 -4.40 -3.47 2.25
N ARG A 139 -3.67 -3.41 1.13
CA ARG A 139 -3.53 -4.55 0.20
C ARG A 139 -2.77 -5.70 0.83
N GLU A 140 -1.66 -5.43 1.52
CA GLU A 140 -0.88 -6.45 2.20
C GLU A 140 -1.70 -7.15 3.27
N GLN A 141 -2.43 -6.42 4.11
CA GLN A 141 -3.30 -6.99 5.14
C GLN A 141 -4.42 -7.83 4.52
N ALA A 142 -5.04 -7.37 3.42
CA ALA A 142 -6.04 -8.16 2.70
C ALA A 142 -5.44 -9.44 2.10
N LEU A 143 -4.24 -9.37 1.51
CA LEU A 143 -3.51 -10.54 1.02
C LEU A 143 -3.20 -11.49 2.17
N ARG A 144 -2.77 -10.99 3.33
CA ARG A 144 -2.49 -11.80 4.53
C ARG A 144 -3.75 -12.54 4.98
N ARG A 145 -4.85 -11.82 5.22
CA ARG A 145 -6.13 -12.40 5.65
C ARG A 145 -6.62 -13.50 4.71
N GLN A 146 -6.42 -13.34 3.40
CA GLN A 146 -6.97 -14.25 2.38
C GLN A 146 -6.02 -15.38 1.94
N LEU A 147 -4.70 -15.16 2.01
CA LEU A 147 -3.71 -16.09 1.46
C LEU A 147 -2.83 -16.76 2.52
N GLU A 148 -2.72 -16.24 3.75
CA GLU A 148 -1.91 -16.88 4.80
C GLU A 148 -2.49 -18.24 5.16
N PRO A 149 -1.77 -19.37 5.07
CA PRO A 149 -2.31 -20.68 5.39
C PRO A 149 -3.10 -20.66 6.70
N GLY A 150 -4.37 -21.03 6.65
CA GLY A 150 -5.17 -21.17 7.86
C GLY A 150 -4.67 -22.38 8.65
N ALA A 151 -4.96 -22.45 9.96
CA ALA A 151 -4.64 -23.61 10.78
C ALA A 151 -5.18 -24.95 10.20
N TRP A 152 -6.14 -24.86 9.29
CA TRP A 152 -6.81 -25.98 8.64
C TRP A 152 -6.38 -26.22 7.18
N ASP A 153 -5.50 -25.39 6.61
CA ASP A 153 -5.00 -25.59 5.25
C ASP A 153 -3.76 -26.51 5.25
N ARG A 154 -3.91 -27.73 4.74
CA ARG A 154 -2.76 -28.63 4.51
C ARG A 154 -2.28 -28.49 3.05
N GLY A 155 -1.03 -28.09 2.85
CA GLY A 155 -0.34 -28.23 1.55
C GLY A 155 -0.26 -27.00 0.63
N VAL A 156 -0.38 -25.77 1.14
CA VAL A 156 -0.34 -24.54 0.31
C VAL A 156 1.10 -24.22 -0.14
N PRO A 157 1.31 -23.71 -1.37
CA PRO A 157 2.61 -23.29 -1.89
C PRO A 157 3.41 -22.42 -0.91
N GLN A 158 4.73 -22.63 -0.87
CA GLN A 158 5.67 -21.94 0.01
C GLN A 158 5.57 -20.42 -0.14
N VAL A 159 4.87 -19.79 0.81
CA VAL A 159 5.01 -18.37 1.02
C VAL A 159 6.35 -18.16 1.72
N VAL A 160 7.37 -17.78 0.95
CA VAL A 160 8.70 -17.54 1.51
C VAL A 160 8.68 -16.21 2.25
N GLN A 161 8.92 -16.28 3.55
CA GLN A 161 9.26 -15.12 4.34
C GLN A 161 10.69 -14.71 3.99
N MET A 162 10.85 -13.52 3.42
CA MET A 162 12.16 -12.92 3.19
C MET A 162 12.29 -11.71 4.11
N LEU A 163 13.47 -11.54 4.70
CA LEU A 163 13.82 -10.29 5.35
C LEU A 163 14.15 -9.26 4.26
N GLY A 164 13.68 -8.04 4.41
CA GLY A 164 14.31 -6.92 3.74
C GLY A 164 13.66 -5.58 4.03
N PRO A 165 13.92 -4.59 3.17
CA PRO A 165 13.86 -3.21 3.60
C PRO A 165 12.42 -2.75 3.83
N ARG A 166 12.24 -1.92 4.85
CA ARG A 166 10.93 -1.38 5.19
C ARG A 166 10.58 -0.23 4.26
N ALA A 167 9.44 -0.37 3.56
CA ALA A 167 8.91 0.72 2.74
C ALA A 167 8.35 1.85 3.62
N ARG A 168 8.87 3.06 3.44
CA ARG A 168 8.45 4.27 4.15
C ARG A 168 8.08 5.38 3.16
N PRO A 169 7.00 6.13 3.41
CA PRO A 169 6.68 7.28 2.57
C PRO A 169 7.71 8.39 2.79
N ARG A 170 8.15 9.01 1.69
CA ARG A 170 9.07 10.16 1.73
C ARG A 170 8.45 11.32 2.52
N ALA A 171 9.23 11.91 3.43
CA ALA A 171 8.78 12.99 4.30
C ALA A 171 8.30 14.22 3.53
N THR A 172 9.01 14.63 2.47
CA THR A 172 8.64 15.80 1.65
C THR A 172 7.23 15.72 1.12
N ALA A 173 6.80 14.52 0.74
CA ALA A 173 5.44 14.33 0.30
C ALA A 173 4.51 14.26 1.51
N ALA A 174 4.66 13.28 2.40
CA ALA A 174 3.67 13.04 3.46
C ALA A 174 3.49 14.24 4.42
N VAL A 175 4.59 14.89 4.82
CA VAL A 175 4.57 16.04 5.74
C VAL A 175 4.07 17.29 5.03
N GLY A 176 4.40 17.46 3.73
CA GLY A 176 3.85 18.55 2.92
C GLY A 176 2.33 18.45 2.76
N HIS A 177 1.82 17.24 2.56
CA HIS A 177 0.38 17.00 2.51
C HIS A 177 -0.30 17.32 3.86
N ALA A 178 0.27 16.86 4.98
CA ALA A 178 -0.25 17.18 6.31
C ALA A 178 -0.21 18.69 6.57
N ALA A 179 0.85 19.39 6.15
CA ALA A 179 0.97 20.83 6.26
C ALA A 179 -0.14 21.56 5.50
N ALA A 180 -0.43 21.16 4.26
CA ALA A 180 -1.51 21.75 3.46
C ALA A 180 -2.88 21.60 4.14
N VAL A 181 -3.18 20.41 4.68
CA VAL A 181 -4.42 20.16 5.42
C VAL A 181 -4.47 21.01 6.70
N GLY A 182 -3.38 21.05 7.47
CA GLY A 182 -3.30 21.85 8.69
C GLY A 182 -3.50 23.35 8.42
N VAL A 183 -2.88 23.89 7.37
CA VAL A 183 -3.04 25.29 6.94
C VAL A 183 -4.49 25.57 6.53
N THR A 184 -5.11 24.65 5.79
CA THR A 184 -6.51 24.81 5.37
C THR A 184 -7.47 24.79 6.57
N LEU A 185 -7.23 23.90 7.54
CA LEU A 185 -7.98 23.85 8.79
C LEU A 185 -7.82 25.14 9.60
N ALA A 186 -6.59 25.65 9.71
CA ALA A 186 -6.31 26.92 10.39
C ALA A 186 -7.04 28.09 9.71
N ALA A 187 -6.90 28.21 8.39
CA ALA A 187 -7.50 29.30 7.62
C ALA A 187 -9.04 29.29 7.73
N THR A 188 -9.67 28.14 7.54
CA THR A 188 -11.13 28.03 7.65
C THR A 188 -11.63 28.25 9.08
N GLY A 189 -10.91 27.78 10.09
CA GLY A 189 -11.23 28.02 11.50
C GLY A 189 -11.15 29.51 11.87
N VAL A 190 -10.11 30.21 11.42
CA VAL A 190 -9.95 31.66 11.67
C VAL A 190 -11.05 32.47 10.97
N VAL A 191 -11.37 32.13 9.71
CA VAL A 191 -12.43 32.81 8.96
C VAL A 191 -13.79 32.58 9.61
N ALA A 192 -14.14 31.33 9.94
CA ALA A 192 -15.37 31.03 10.68
C ALA A 192 -15.41 31.78 12.02
N GLY A 193 -14.26 31.84 12.69
CA GLY A 193 -14.10 32.53 13.96
C GLY A 193 -14.42 34.02 13.89
N ALA A 194 -13.89 34.68 12.85
CA ALA A 194 -14.10 36.09 12.58
C ALA A 194 -15.57 36.40 12.22
N VAL A 195 -16.22 35.53 11.44
CA VAL A 195 -17.63 35.69 11.04
C VAL A 195 -18.58 35.53 12.23
N ALA A 196 -18.31 34.59 13.14
CA ALA A 196 -19.18 34.30 14.27
C ALA A 196 -19.00 35.26 15.47
N GLY A 197 -18.02 36.17 15.42
CA GLY A 197 -17.70 37.02 16.58
C GLY A 197 -17.04 36.25 17.72
N THR A 198 -16.42 35.11 17.40
CA THR A 198 -15.84 34.17 18.36
C THR A 198 -14.75 34.84 19.19
N ARG A 199 -14.58 34.33 20.41
CA ARG A 199 -13.63 34.83 21.39
C ARG A 199 -12.18 34.79 20.88
N TRP A 200 -11.67 35.95 20.45
CA TRP A 200 -10.30 36.15 19.92
C TRP A 200 -9.18 35.54 20.77
N TRP A 201 -9.39 35.41 22.09
CA TRP A 201 -8.43 34.80 23.00
C TRP A 201 -8.17 33.32 22.69
N ALA A 202 -9.15 32.58 22.16
CA ALA A 202 -8.97 31.16 21.81
C ALA A 202 -7.97 31.00 20.65
N VAL A 203 -8.04 31.90 19.67
CA VAL A 203 -7.08 31.99 18.55
C VAL A 203 -5.70 32.40 19.07
N ALA A 204 -5.64 33.36 20.00
CA ALA A 204 -4.38 33.80 20.60
C ALA A 204 -3.69 32.67 21.40
N VAL A 205 -4.43 31.95 22.25
CA VAL A 205 -3.91 30.80 23.01
C VAL A 205 -3.41 29.72 22.06
N ALA A 206 -4.18 29.40 21.02
CA ALA A 206 -3.76 28.43 20.01
C ALA A 206 -2.50 28.83 19.25
N ALA A 207 -2.37 30.11 18.90
CA ALA A 207 -1.19 30.63 18.22
C ALA A 207 0.06 30.51 19.10
N VAL A 208 -0.06 30.81 20.40
CA VAL A 208 1.04 30.65 21.37
C VAL A 208 1.42 29.17 21.53
N LEU A 209 0.44 28.27 21.70
CA LEU A 209 0.67 26.83 21.77
C LEU A 209 1.31 26.29 20.48
N GLY A 210 0.84 26.76 19.32
CA GLY A 210 1.39 26.41 18.01
C GLY A 210 2.82 26.89 17.81
N ALA A 211 3.14 28.11 18.24
CA ALA A 211 4.51 28.63 18.21
C ALA A 211 5.44 27.80 19.11
N GLY A 212 4.99 27.43 20.32
CA GLY A 212 5.75 26.55 21.21
C GLY A 212 5.98 25.16 20.61
N PHE A 213 4.94 24.55 20.05
CA PHE A 213 5.03 23.26 19.36
C PHE A 213 5.96 23.31 18.16
N ALA A 214 5.88 24.37 17.34
CA ALA A 214 6.74 24.60 16.19
C ALA A 214 8.20 24.79 16.57
N ALA A 215 8.48 25.55 17.64
CA ALA A 215 9.83 25.75 18.13
C ALA A 215 10.46 24.43 18.59
N GLY A 216 9.76 23.64 19.40
CA GLY A 216 10.33 22.36 19.82
C GLY A 216 10.36 21.32 18.69
N ALA A 217 9.42 21.35 17.74
CA ALA A 217 9.51 20.54 16.52
C ALA A 217 10.76 20.89 15.69
N PHE A 218 11.09 22.18 15.56
CA PHE A 218 12.32 22.64 14.91
C PHE A 218 13.58 22.14 15.63
N VAL A 219 13.61 22.20 16.96
CA VAL A 219 14.71 21.64 17.76
C VAL A 219 14.84 20.14 17.55
N GLY A 220 13.72 19.40 17.56
CA GLY A 220 13.70 17.96 17.29
C GLY A 220 14.23 17.61 15.90
N LEU A 221 13.81 18.36 14.87
CA LEU A 221 14.25 18.15 13.49
C LEU A 221 15.74 18.45 13.30
N ARG A 222 16.28 19.46 13.98
CA ARG A 222 17.73 19.74 13.95
C ARG A 222 18.57 18.63 14.58
N ARG A 223 18.00 17.89 15.53
CA ARG A 223 18.65 16.75 16.19
C ARG A 223 18.48 15.45 15.41
N LEU A 224 17.67 15.44 14.36
CA LEU A 224 17.42 14.24 13.57
C LEU A 224 18.64 13.92 12.71
N GLN A 225 19.48 13.01 13.22
CA GLN A 225 20.54 12.35 12.46
C GLN A 225 20.32 10.86 12.56
N VAL A 226 19.68 10.28 11.54
CA VAL A 226 19.46 8.83 11.48
C VAL A 226 19.81 8.35 10.09
N GLN A 227 20.90 7.60 10.01
CA GLN A 227 21.15 6.71 8.88
C GLN A 227 20.36 5.42 9.13
N GLN A 228 19.53 5.03 8.16
CA GLN A 228 18.78 3.78 8.23
C GLN A 228 19.18 2.91 7.04
N PRO A 229 20.05 1.90 7.22
CA PRO A 229 20.57 1.09 6.13
C PRO A 229 19.48 0.22 5.45
N ASP A 230 18.44 -0.17 6.19
CA ASP A 230 17.41 -1.12 5.73
C ASP A 230 16.07 -0.46 5.35
N ARG A 231 16.10 0.78 4.82
CA ARG A 231 14.87 1.48 4.40
C ARG A 231 14.73 1.62 2.89
N LEU A 232 13.50 1.45 2.41
CA LEU A 232 13.13 1.81 1.04
C LEU A 232 12.21 3.03 1.10
N ILE A 233 12.64 4.14 0.50
CA ILE A 233 11.84 5.37 0.49
C ILE A 233 10.99 5.42 -0.76
N GLU A 234 9.69 5.29 -0.57
CA GLU A 234 8.74 5.39 -1.66
C GLU A 234 8.34 6.86 -1.89
N VAL A 235 8.44 7.30 -3.14
CA VAL A 235 7.85 8.57 -3.58
C VAL A 235 6.35 8.46 -3.44
N ALA A 236 5.71 9.43 -2.77
CA ALA A 236 4.27 9.39 -2.61
C ALA A 236 3.59 9.36 -4.00
N PRO A 237 2.69 8.40 -4.23
CA PRO A 237 2.04 8.28 -5.52
C PRO A 237 1.10 9.47 -5.75
N ARG A 238 0.92 9.92 -7.02
CA ARG A 238 0.06 11.06 -7.43
C ARG A 238 -1.33 11.10 -6.78
N ARG A 239 -1.89 9.94 -6.42
CA ARG A 239 -3.14 9.80 -5.68
C ARG A 239 -3.16 10.49 -4.30
N TRP A 240 -2.00 10.75 -3.71
CA TRP A 240 -1.89 11.50 -2.44
C TRP A 240 -2.22 12.98 -2.61
N LEU A 241 -1.84 13.59 -3.75
CA LEU A 241 -2.21 14.97 -4.08
C LEU A 241 -3.73 15.11 -4.23
N ALA A 242 -4.36 14.15 -4.93
CA ALA A 242 -5.81 14.11 -5.05
C ALA A 242 -6.48 14.01 -3.67
N ALA A 243 -5.94 13.21 -2.76
CA ALA A 243 -6.47 13.11 -1.39
C ALA A 243 -6.36 14.44 -0.63
N VAL A 244 -5.26 15.18 -0.77
CA VAL A 244 -5.12 16.51 -0.14
C VAL A 244 -6.10 17.52 -0.70
N VAL A 245 -6.26 17.58 -2.03
CA VAL A 245 -7.24 18.47 -2.65
C VAL A 245 -8.64 18.16 -2.11
N VAL A 246 -9.00 16.87 -2.03
CA VAL A 246 -10.28 16.46 -1.47
C VAL A 246 -10.42 16.84 0.01
N TRP A 247 -9.36 16.71 0.82
CA TRP A 247 -9.37 17.17 2.22
C TRP A 247 -9.59 18.67 2.35
N CYS A 248 -8.86 19.47 1.58
CA CYS A 248 -9.02 20.91 1.58
C CYS A 248 -10.47 21.29 1.22
N LEU A 249 -11.03 20.67 0.18
CA LEU A 249 -12.42 20.88 -0.22
C LEU A 249 -13.41 20.44 0.87
N ALA A 250 -13.18 19.31 1.54
CA ALA A 250 -14.04 18.82 2.62
C ALA A 250 -14.03 19.77 3.84
N VAL A 251 -12.85 20.29 4.22
CA VAL A 251 -12.69 21.26 5.31
C VAL A 251 -13.43 22.56 4.97
N VAL A 252 -13.29 23.06 3.74
CA VAL A 252 -14.00 24.27 3.28
C VAL A 252 -15.51 24.05 3.22
N ALA A 253 -15.96 22.90 2.73
CA ALA A 253 -17.39 22.57 2.69
C ALA A 253 -17.99 22.48 4.08
N LEU A 254 -17.30 21.84 5.04
CA LEU A 254 -17.72 21.76 6.44
C LEU A 254 -17.81 23.16 7.07
N ALA A 255 -16.78 23.99 6.89
CA ALA A 255 -16.78 25.37 7.41
C ALA A 255 -17.94 26.20 6.84
N SER A 256 -18.17 26.10 5.53
CA SER A 256 -19.26 26.81 4.83
C SER A 256 -20.63 26.36 5.35
N PHE A 257 -20.81 25.05 5.57
CA PHE A 257 -22.05 24.52 6.10
C PHE A 257 -22.32 25.00 7.54
N CYS A 258 -21.31 24.94 8.41
CA CYS A 258 -21.43 25.42 9.79
C CYS A 258 -21.82 26.91 9.83
N ALA A 259 -21.30 27.71 8.90
CA ALA A 259 -21.68 29.11 8.76
C ALA A 259 -23.17 29.28 8.39
N VAL A 260 -23.68 28.48 7.44
CA VAL A 260 -25.08 28.54 7.00
C VAL A 260 -26.07 28.15 8.12
N HIS A 261 -25.67 27.25 9.02
CA HIS A 261 -26.55 26.70 10.08
C HIS A 261 -26.34 27.34 11.45
N GLY A 262 -25.52 28.39 11.55
CA GLY A 262 -25.27 29.08 12.82
C GLY A 262 -24.35 28.33 13.79
N TRP A 263 -23.57 27.36 13.31
CA TRP A 263 -22.59 26.57 14.09
C TRP A 263 -21.14 27.01 13.84
N ALA A 264 -20.94 28.21 13.31
CA ALA A 264 -19.62 28.74 13.01
C ALA A 264 -18.76 28.88 14.28
N ASP A 265 -19.35 29.22 15.43
CA ASP A 265 -18.66 29.31 16.72
C ASP A 265 -18.07 27.97 17.15
N ASP A 266 -18.88 26.90 17.16
CA ASP A 266 -18.44 25.56 17.57
C ASP A 266 -17.34 25.02 16.64
N TYR A 267 -17.49 25.24 15.34
CA TYR A 267 -16.45 24.88 14.38
C TYR A 267 -15.16 25.69 14.61
N ALA A 268 -15.25 27.00 14.82
CA ALA A 268 -14.09 27.86 15.02
C ALA A 268 -13.32 27.51 16.30
N VAL A 269 -14.03 27.17 17.38
CA VAL A 269 -13.44 26.74 18.66
C VAL A 269 -12.59 25.47 18.52
N ILE A 270 -12.90 24.59 17.57
CA ILE A 270 -12.16 23.34 17.36
C ILE A 270 -11.13 23.48 16.23
N ALA A 271 -11.53 24.00 15.09
CA ALA A 271 -10.73 24.06 13.87
C ALA A 271 -9.58 25.07 13.98
N ALA A 272 -9.84 26.27 14.51
CA ALA A 272 -8.81 27.30 14.60
C ALA A 272 -7.68 26.87 15.55
N PRO A 273 -7.95 26.34 16.76
CA PRO A 273 -6.88 25.90 17.63
C PRO A 273 -6.07 24.74 17.10
N THR A 274 -6.75 23.73 16.55
CA THR A 274 -6.10 22.54 15.99
C THR A 274 -5.23 22.90 14.79
N GLY A 275 -5.75 23.74 13.89
CA GLY A 275 -5.01 24.19 12.71
C GLY A 275 -3.83 25.09 13.08
N CYS A 276 -4.03 26.11 13.91
CA CYS A 276 -2.98 27.04 14.34
C CYS A 276 -1.88 26.35 15.17
N ALA A 277 -2.22 25.30 15.93
CA ALA A 277 -1.25 24.52 16.68
C ALA A 277 -0.37 23.64 15.78
N LEU A 278 -0.98 22.93 14.82
CA LEU A 278 -0.30 21.91 14.03
C LEU A 278 0.35 22.46 12.76
N ALA A 279 -0.26 23.43 12.08
CA ALA A 279 0.19 23.89 10.78
C ALA A 279 1.63 24.43 10.77
N PRO A 280 2.07 25.28 11.72
CA PRO A 280 3.43 25.82 11.68
C PRO A 280 4.48 24.73 11.81
N ALA A 281 4.27 23.76 12.71
CA ALA A 281 5.18 22.63 12.91
C ALA A 281 5.23 21.72 11.67
N LEU A 282 4.09 21.45 11.03
CA LEU A 282 4.03 20.65 9.80
C LEU A 282 4.70 21.36 8.62
N VAL A 283 4.50 22.67 8.47
CA VAL A 283 5.18 23.48 7.43
C VAL A 283 6.69 23.47 7.64
N LEU A 284 7.16 23.64 8.88
CA LEU A 284 8.60 23.54 9.21
C LEU A 284 9.16 22.15 8.91
N GLY A 285 8.45 21.09 9.31
CA GLY A 285 8.82 19.71 9.01
C GLY A 285 8.91 19.43 7.51
N TRP A 286 7.96 19.94 6.74
CA TRP A 286 7.96 19.84 5.28
C TRP A 286 9.14 20.60 4.67
N TRP A 287 9.32 21.86 5.03
CA TRP A 287 10.39 22.72 4.52
C TRP A 287 11.78 22.16 4.82
N HIS A 288 12.00 21.67 6.05
CA HIS A 288 13.25 21.04 6.43
C HIS A 288 13.50 19.74 5.63
N SER A 289 12.45 18.92 5.47
CA SER A 289 12.52 17.72 4.63
C SER A 289 12.83 18.05 3.18
N TYR A 290 12.27 19.15 2.64
CA TYR A 290 12.48 19.59 1.27
C TYR A 290 13.93 20.02 1.04
N ARG A 291 14.51 20.78 1.98
CA ARG A 291 15.93 21.16 1.92
C ARG A 291 16.87 19.95 1.97
N GLN A 292 16.54 18.97 2.81
CA GLN A 292 17.36 17.75 2.97
C GLN A 292 17.16 16.73 1.83
N ALA A 293 16.04 16.80 1.12
CA ALA A 293 15.73 15.90 0.01
C ALA A 293 16.66 16.05 -1.21
N ALA A 294 17.50 17.08 -1.24
CA ALA A 294 18.59 17.24 -2.20
C ALA A 294 19.82 16.35 -1.90
N GLY A 295 19.88 15.74 -0.71
CA GLY A 295 20.93 14.80 -0.32
C GLY A 295 20.64 13.35 -0.73
N GLU A 296 21.63 12.48 -0.51
CA GLU A 296 21.63 11.07 -0.92
C GLU A 296 20.64 10.19 -0.14
N ASP A 297 20.23 10.61 1.08
CA ASP A 297 19.37 9.81 1.95
C ASP A 297 18.15 10.62 2.44
N PRO A 298 17.02 10.60 1.69
CA PRO A 298 15.85 11.40 2.03
C PRO A 298 15.23 10.95 3.37
N TRP A 299 14.59 11.85 4.10
CA TRP A 299 13.96 11.45 5.37
C TRP A 299 12.63 10.72 5.15
N ALA A 300 12.33 9.74 6.00
CA ALA A 300 11.02 9.11 6.09
C ALA A 300 10.04 10.00 6.88
N ALA A 301 8.77 10.02 6.49
CA ALA A 301 7.75 10.84 7.16
C ALA A 301 7.59 10.54 8.65
N THR A 302 7.77 9.28 9.03
CA THR A 302 7.67 8.83 10.43
C THR A 302 8.80 9.38 11.29
N ASP A 303 10.01 9.51 10.73
CA ASP A 303 11.16 10.03 11.48
C ASP A 303 10.99 11.52 11.75
N VAL A 304 10.50 12.25 10.75
CA VAL A 304 10.12 13.67 10.88
C VAL A 304 9.01 13.83 11.92
N TRP A 305 7.99 12.99 11.90
CA TRP A 305 6.92 13.03 12.91
C TRP A 305 7.43 12.73 14.32
N HIS A 306 8.28 11.71 14.49
CA HIS A 306 8.89 11.38 15.77
C HIS A 306 9.76 12.53 16.28
N ALA A 307 10.60 13.11 15.42
CA ALA A 307 11.40 14.28 15.75
C ALA A 307 10.52 15.47 16.18
N MET A 308 9.44 15.75 15.45
CA MET A 308 8.49 16.83 15.78
C MET A 308 7.78 16.61 17.13
N THR A 309 7.59 15.35 17.54
CA THR A 309 6.92 14.96 18.79
C THR A 309 7.92 14.63 19.91
N TRP A 310 9.18 15.01 19.75
CA TRP A 310 10.29 14.74 20.68
C TRP A 310 10.47 13.25 21.05
N ARG A 311 10.07 12.36 20.15
CA ARG A 311 10.28 10.92 20.27
C ARG A 311 11.51 10.53 19.48
N SER A 312 12.31 9.62 20.03
CA SER A 312 13.43 9.05 19.29
C SER A 312 12.88 8.24 18.09
N PRO A 313 13.40 8.46 16.87
CA PRO A 313 13.06 7.65 15.72
C PRO A 313 13.51 6.20 16.00
N VAL A 314 12.60 5.26 15.77
CA VAL A 314 12.89 3.84 15.92
C VAL A 314 13.76 3.41 14.75
N VAL A 315 14.93 2.82 15.04
CA VAL A 315 15.77 2.20 14.00
C VAL A 315 14.97 1.09 13.36
N ASP A 316 14.73 1.21 12.06
CA ASP A 316 14.00 0.19 11.32
C ASP A 316 14.89 -1.06 11.21
N GLY A 317 14.50 -2.12 11.92
CA GLY A 317 15.04 -3.45 11.68
C GLY A 317 14.51 -4.05 10.38
N PRO A 318 15.21 -5.04 9.81
CA PRO A 318 14.74 -5.73 8.61
C PRO A 318 13.35 -6.30 8.86
N GLN A 319 12.40 -5.99 7.97
CA GLN A 319 11.05 -6.51 8.09
C GLN A 319 10.94 -7.83 7.33
N MET A 320 10.35 -8.83 7.98
CA MET A 320 9.85 -9.99 7.24
C MET A 320 8.74 -9.51 6.31
N TYR A 321 9.01 -9.52 5.01
CA TYR A 321 7.97 -9.42 3.99
C TYR A 321 7.82 -10.77 3.29
N ARG A 322 6.57 -11.21 3.16
CA ARG A 322 6.26 -12.47 2.48
C ARG A 322 6.17 -12.20 0.99
N ARG A 323 7.14 -12.70 0.23
CA ARG A 323 6.99 -12.77 -1.22
C ARG A 323 6.24 -14.07 -1.51
N VAL A 324 4.99 -13.93 -1.97
CA VAL A 324 4.32 -15.05 -2.61
C VAL A 324 5.15 -15.35 -3.85
N LEU A 325 6.02 -16.36 -3.77
CA LEU A 325 6.55 -16.98 -4.96
C LEU A 325 5.31 -17.49 -5.67
N LEU A 326 5.00 -16.88 -6.82
CA LEU A 326 4.14 -17.55 -7.78
C LEU A 326 4.90 -18.84 -8.04
N THR A 327 4.45 -19.95 -7.44
CA THR A 327 4.94 -21.26 -7.79
C THR A 327 4.90 -21.27 -9.30
N GLN A 328 6.09 -21.35 -9.93
CA GLN A 328 6.09 -21.80 -11.30
C GLN A 328 5.23 -23.06 -11.28
N PRO A 329 4.25 -23.19 -12.19
CA PRO A 329 3.46 -24.41 -12.25
C PRO A 329 4.47 -25.55 -12.15
N ALA A 330 4.30 -26.42 -11.15
CA ALA A 330 5.14 -27.60 -11.01
C ALA A 330 5.27 -28.15 -12.43
N PRO A 331 6.50 -28.30 -12.97
CA PRO A 331 6.66 -28.71 -14.35
C PRO A 331 5.71 -29.89 -14.55
N GLU A 332 4.88 -29.81 -15.58
CA GLU A 332 3.70 -30.66 -15.82
C GLU A 332 4.07 -32.14 -16.05
N THR A 333 5.27 -32.52 -15.62
CA THR A 333 6.11 -33.54 -16.19
C THR A 333 6.66 -34.47 -15.12
N ALA A 334 5.92 -34.80 -14.07
CA ALA A 334 6.13 -36.15 -13.50
C ALA A 334 5.77 -37.21 -14.57
N HIS A 335 4.77 -36.91 -15.41
CA HIS A 335 4.39 -37.76 -16.53
C HIS A 335 5.30 -37.60 -17.76
N ASP A 336 5.71 -36.37 -18.12
CA ASP A 336 6.63 -36.16 -19.26
C ASP A 336 8.11 -36.42 -18.92
N LEU A 337 8.58 -36.32 -17.66
CA LEU A 337 9.92 -36.82 -17.29
C LEU A 337 9.95 -38.36 -17.28
N ALA A 338 8.84 -39.02 -16.93
CA ALA A 338 8.70 -40.48 -17.08
C ALA A 338 8.50 -40.94 -18.54
N ALA A 339 8.11 -40.04 -19.44
CA ALA A 339 8.08 -40.28 -20.89
C ALA A 339 9.45 -39.99 -21.54
N ALA A 340 10.12 -38.90 -21.16
CA ALA A 340 11.46 -38.55 -21.63
C ALA A 340 12.55 -39.51 -21.13
N GLY A 341 12.39 -40.07 -19.92
CA GLY A 341 13.28 -41.09 -19.36
C GLY A 341 13.18 -42.48 -20.04
N ARG A 342 12.22 -42.69 -20.94
CA ARG A 342 12.04 -43.97 -21.66
C ARG A 342 12.55 -43.97 -23.10
N SER A 343 12.98 -42.83 -23.65
CA SER A 343 13.38 -42.71 -25.06
C SER A 343 14.85 -42.33 -25.30
N HIS A 344 15.68 -42.21 -24.27
CA HIS A 344 17.13 -42.07 -24.47
C HIS A 344 17.89 -43.29 -23.93
N PRO A 345 18.42 -44.18 -24.79
CA PRO A 345 19.46 -45.11 -24.36
C PRO A 345 20.65 -44.29 -23.86
N ALA A 346 21.16 -44.67 -22.70
CA ALA A 346 22.29 -44.03 -22.04
C ALA A 346 23.51 -43.98 -22.98
N ALA A 347 23.71 -42.84 -23.64
CA ALA A 347 25.01 -42.50 -24.19
C ALA A 347 25.89 -42.10 -23.01
N ALA A 348 26.78 -42.99 -22.60
CA ALA A 348 27.80 -42.74 -21.60
C ALA A 348 28.59 -41.49 -22.01
N VAL A 349 28.42 -40.39 -21.27
CA VAL A 349 29.30 -39.22 -21.37
C VAL A 349 30.59 -39.59 -20.62
N PRO A 350 31.73 -39.80 -21.31
CA PRO A 350 32.98 -40.08 -20.64
C PRO A 350 33.52 -38.75 -20.09
N GLY A 351 33.71 -38.65 -18.77
CA GLY A 351 34.52 -37.58 -18.17
C GLY A 351 33.87 -36.66 -17.14
N SER A 352 32.67 -36.93 -16.63
CA SER A 352 32.17 -36.18 -15.47
C SER A 352 32.76 -36.74 -14.16
N PRO A 353 33.47 -35.92 -13.34
CA PRO A 353 34.01 -36.36 -12.07
C PRO A 353 32.86 -36.69 -11.10
N ALA A 354 32.93 -37.87 -10.51
CA ALA A 354 31.98 -38.37 -9.53
C ALA A 354 31.95 -37.45 -8.30
N TRP A 355 30.83 -36.73 -8.12
CA TRP A 355 30.49 -36.14 -6.85
C TRP A 355 29.86 -37.24 -5.97
N SER A 356 30.62 -37.73 -5.01
CA SER A 356 30.13 -38.69 -4.00
C SER A 356 29.09 -38.01 -3.10
N VAL A 357 27.91 -38.60 -3.01
CA VAL A 357 26.76 -38.12 -2.24
C VAL A 357 26.82 -38.55 -0.75
N ASP A 358 27.93 -39.14 -0.30
CA ASP A 358 28.01 -39.80 1.02
C ASP A 358 28.51 -38.93 2.19
N SER A 359 28.44 -37.60 2.10
CA SER A 359 28.74 -36.74 3.27
C SER A 359 27.48 -36.53 4.11
N PRO A 360 27.38 -37.08 5.34
CA PRO A 360 26.26 -36.78 6.23
C PRO A 360 26.24 -35.29 6.59
N PRO A 361 25.06 -34.70 6.81
CA PRO A 361 24.95 -33.29 7.15
C PRO A 361 25.63 -33.01 8.49
N THR A 362 26.59 -32.08 8.48
CA THR A 362 27.23 -31.54 9.68
C THR A 362 26.14 -30.92 10.58
N PRO A 363 26.03 -31.31 11.86
CA PRO A 363 25.04 -30.73 12.76
C PRO A 363 25.32 -29.24 12.96
N ILE A 364 24.32 -28.41 12.66
CA ILE A 364 24.33 -26.98 12.92
C ILE A 364 24.37 -26.80 14.44
N ALA A 365 25.47 -26.24 14.95
CA ALA A 365 25.62 -25.90 16.36
C ALA A 365 24.55 -24.87 16.76
N THR A 366 23.64 -25.28 17.64
CA THR A 366 22.73 -24.38 18.36
C THR A 366 23.54 -23.38 19.19
N PRO A 367 23.25 -22.07 19.13
CA PRO A 367 23.88 -21.11 20.01
C PRO A 367 23.47 -21.41 21.44
N HIS A 368 24.46 -21.58 22.32
CA HIS A 368 24.30 -21.61 23.76
C HIS A 368 23.47 -20.41 24.22
N GLN A 369 22.28 -20.66 24.77
CA GLN A 369 21.58 -19.69 25.60
C GLN A 369 22.44 -19.43 26.84
N GLY A 370 23.06 -18.27 26.89
CA GLY A 370 23.74 -17.76 28.08
C GLY A 370 22.72 -17.61 29.20
N ALA A 371 23.05 -18.22 30.34
CA ALA A 371 22.31 -18.11 31.59
C ALA A 371 22.20 -16.63 32.02
N HIS A 372 20.99 -16.24 32.42
CA HIS A 372 20.71 -14.99 33.10
C HIS A 372 21.23 -15.09 34.55
N PRO A 373 22.08 -14.16 35.04
CA PRO A 373 22.42 -14.07 36.44
C PRO A 373 21.45 -13.08 37.10
N TRP A 374 20.48 -13.61 37.84
CA TRP A 374 19.75 -12.86 38.87
C TRP A 374 19.62 -13.76 40.08
N ASP A 375 20.71 -13.85 40.83
CA ASP A 375 20.70 -14.23 42.24
C ASP A 375 21.59 -13.23 42.99
N GLU A 376 21.21 -12.97 44.24
CA GLU A 376 21.83 -12.08 45.25
C GLU A 376 21.48 -10.58 45.10
N SER A 377 20.80 -9.92 46.04
CA SER A 377 21.04 -9.97 47.48
C SER A 377 19.85 -9.44 48.29
N SER A 378 19.45 -10.25 49.27
CA SER A 378 18.77 -9.88 50.50
C SER A 378 19.80 -9.60 51.60
N SER A 379 19.40 -8.82 52.63
CA SER A 379 20.13 -8.35 53.83
C SER A 379 21.01 -7.11 53.56
N THR A 380 20.91 -6.01 54.30
CA THR A 380 20.54 -5.73 55.70
C THR A 380 19.75 -4.44 55.85
#